data_AF-A0A8J7PJS5-F1
#
_entry.id   AF-A0A8J7PJS5-F1
#
_cell.length_a   1.000
_cell.length_b   1.000
_cell.length_c   1.000
_cell.angle_alpha   90.00
_cell.angle_beta   90.00
_cell.angle_gamma   90.00
#
_symmetry.space_group_name_H-M   'P 1'
#
loop_
_entity.id
_entity.type
_entity.pdbx_description
1 polymer ?
#
loop_
_entity_poly.entity_id
_entity_poly.type
_entity_poly.pdbx_seq_one_letter_code
_entity_poly.pdbx_strand_id
1 'polypeptide(L)'
;MSLNTEKAALKEVPNKDQAQETRELWMADLAKPPAANEIRKVQNVPDEPEEESEAHAPENLSEVLRAEDPRNLGKGLRTMQGLVEEFASAKDKPKALGQMRDGFEEAVKQTDRDFEETKTKFEQERLKLKPEMEPRVKAFESAAENMGAALGKLPKEEQERMTWLMGGYKNGKNSPELDAAIAKEVNKHPGLLPALENGIKAQTELAPYMEKAKELKESMDVAVAERVAGRQVYSEVLKEGGDLKRAQRMEMEARALTMGIPLEQLDALEKRQKN
;
A
#
# COMPACT_ATOMS: atom_id res chain seq x y z
N MET A 1 24.00 24.08 -13.74
CA MET A 1 24.23 24.05 -12.27
C MET A 1 22.89 23.81 -11.64
N SER A 2 22.70 22.62 -11.08
CA SER A 2 21.41 22.06 -10.70
C SER A 2 20.97 22.60 -9.34
N LEU A 3 19.82 23.28 -9.29
CA LEU A 3 19.05 23.56 -8.08
C LEU A 3 18.00 22.46 -7.98
N ASN A 4 18.33 21.32 -7.38
CA ASN A 4 17.35 20.28 -7.05
C ASN A 4 17.87 19.33 -5.94
N THR A 5 18.39 19.90 -4.86
CA THR A 5 18.77 19.15 -3.65
C THR A 5 18.37 19.94 -2.41
N GLU A 6 17.07 20.09 -2.14
CA GLU A 6 16.59 20.57 -0.83
C GLU A 6 15.10 20.25 -0.54
N LYS A 7 14.66 19.02 -0.88
CA LYS A 7 13.38 18.46 -0.41
C LYS A 7 13.53 17.07 0.21
N ALA A 8 14.64 16.84 0.89
CA ALA A 8 14.84 15.65 1.71
C ALA A 8 15.01 16.04 3.18
N ALA A 9 14.17 15.46 4.04
CA ALA A 9 14.31 15.37 5.50
C ALA A 9 13.67 16.43 6.43
N LEU A 10 12.46 16.91 6.14
CA LEU A 10 11.53 17.28 7.21
C LEU A 10 10.79 16.02 7.69
N LYS A 11 11.42 15.26 8.60
CA LYS A 11 10.66 14.36 9.48
C LYS A 11 9.91 15.25 10.46
N GLU A 12 8.60 15.31 10.27
CA GLU A 12 7.72 16.26 10.92
C GLU A 12 7.73 16.11 12.45
N VAL A 13 7.66 17.25 13.12
CA VAL A 13 7.46 17.34 14.57
C VAL A 13 6.12 16.66 14.89
N PRO A 14 6.04 15.73 15.86
CA PRO A 14 4.80 15.04 16.21
C PRO A 14 3.67 16.03 16.52
N ASN A 15 2.70 16.17 15.61
CA ASN A 15 1.52 17.00 15.82
C ASN A 15 0.31 16.10 16.13
N LYS A 16 -0.62 16.61 16.95
CA LYS A 16 -1.83 15.93 17.39
C LYS A 16 -2.68 15.43 16.23
N ASP A 17 -2.81 16.22 15.17
CA ASP A 17 -3.58 15.85 13.99
C ASP A 17 -2.97 14.65 13.26
N GLN A 18 -1.63 14.60 13.16
CA GLN A 18 -0.91 13.47 12.56
C GLN A 18 -0.95 12.22 13.42
N ALA A 19 -0.92 12.36 14.75
CA ALA A 19 -1.05 11.23 15.66
C ALA A 19 -2.46 10.62 15.61
N GLN A 20 -3.48 11.47 15.50
CA GLN A 20 -4.86 11.03 15.36
C GLN A 20 -5.12 10.41 13.99
N GLU A 21 -4.61 10.99 12.90
CA GLU A 21 -4.66 10.40 11.56
C GLU A 21 -3.89 9.09 11.48
N THR A 22 -2.70 9.01 12.11
CA THR A 22 -1.92 7.77 12.22
C THR A 22 -2.68 6.70 13.03
N ARG A 23 -3.39 7.07 14.09
CA ARG A 23 -4.22 6.10 14.79
C ARG A 23 -5.42 5.67 13.95
N GLU A 24 -6.15 6.61 13.36
CA GLU A 24 -7.36 6.31 12.61
C GLU A 24 -7.05 5.48 11.37
N LEU A 25 -6.03 5.84 10.59
CA LEU A 25 -5.61 5.11 9.39
C LEU A 25 -5.15 3.70 9.75
N TRP A 26 -4.26 3.56 10.74
CA TRP A 26 -3.60 2.29 11.01
C TRP A 26 -4.41 1.37 11.91
N MET A 27 -5.17 1.91 12.87
CA MET A 27 -6.09 1.10 13.67
C MET A 27 -7.32 0.68 12.86
N ALA A 28 -7.75 1.46 11.85
CA ALA A 28 -8.77 1.02 10.90
C ALA A 28 -8.22 -0.07 9.97
N ASP A 29 -7.03 0.13 9.39
CA ASP A 29 -6.36 -0.84 8.52
C ASP A 29 -6.02 -2.16 9.24
N LEU A 30 -5.75 -2.12 10.55
CA LEU A 30 -5.53 -3.31 11.39
C LEU A 30 -6.83 -3.84 12.03
N ALA A 31 -7.96 -3.13 11.95
CA ALA A 31 -9.22 -3.60 12.54
C ALA A 31 -9.90 -4.66 11.68
N LYS A 32 -9.70 -4.66 10.36
CA LYS A 32 -10.28 -5.64 9.43
C LYS A 32 -9.23 -6.05 8.38
N PRO A 33 -9.24 -7.27 7.84
CA PRO A 33 -8.54 -7.51 6.59
C PRO A 33 -9.09 -6.53 5.55
N PRO A 34 -8.24 -5.90 4.72
CA PRO A 34 -8.73 -4.98 3.70
C PRO A 34 -9.76 -5.72 2.86
N ALA A 35 -11.00 -5.23 2.88
CA ALA A 35 -11.93 -5.60 1.82
C ALA A 35 -11.33 -5.05 0.53
N ALA A 36 -11.40 -5.77 -0.58
CA ALA A 36 -10.82 -5.29 -1.84
C ALA A 36 -11.38 -3.92 -2.31
N ASN A 37 -12.46 -3.43 -1.67
CA ASN A 37 -12.98 -2.06 -1.79
C ASN A 37 -12.11 -0.96 -1.15
N GLU A 38 -11.21 -1.26 -0.20
CA GLU A 38 -10.33 -0.27 0.46
C GLU A 38 -9.08 0.07 -0.37
N ILE A 39 -8.72 -0.80 -1.34
CA ILE A 39 -7.61 -0.62 -2.29
C ILE A 39 -7.85 0.59 -3.22
N ARG A 40 -9.12 0.97 -3.43
CA ARG A 40 -9.49 2.12 -4.28
C ARG A 40 -8.95 3.46 -3.82
N LYS A 41 -8.56 3.62 -2.54
CA LYS A 41 -8.06 4.90 -2.03
C LYS A 41 -6.58 5.18 -2.31
N VAL A 42 -5.80 4.20 -2.76
CA VAL A 42 -4.34 4.36 -2.94
C VAL A 42 -3.94 4.73 -4.38
N GLN A 43 -4.87 4.68 -5.35
CA GLN A 43 -4.55 4.91 -6.77
C GLN A 43 -4.96 6.28 -7.35
N ASN A 44 -5.47 7.22 -6.55
CA ASN A 44 -5.79 8.57 -7.04
C ASN A 44 -4.82 9.61 -6.50
N VAL A 45 -3.68 9.76 -7.17
CA VAL A 45 -2.91 11.01 -7.19
C VAL A 45 -3.12 11.62 -8.58
N PRO A 46 -3.70 12.82 -8.70
CA PRO A 46 -3.87 13.49 -9.99
C PRO A 46 -2.61 14.26 -10.41
N ASP A 47 -2.26 14.09 -11.69
CA ASP A 47 -1.52 14.94 -12.63
C ASP A 47 -0.40 15.88 -12.14
N GLU A 48 0.84 15.55 -12.55
CA GLU A 48 1.79 16.54 -13.08
C GLU A 48 2.28 16.06 -14.47
N PRO A 49 2.36 16.94 -15.49
CA PRO A 49 2.76 16.57 -16.85
C PRO A 49 4.27 16.77 -17.11
N GLU A 50 4.71 16.22 -18.25
CA GLU A 50 6.02 16.36 -18.94
C GLU A 50 7.06 15.29 -18.50
N GLU A 51 7.67 14.47 -19.38
CA GLU A 51 8.11 14.62 -20.77
C GLU A 51 8.09 13.26 -21.51
N GLU A 52 7.94 13.33 -22.84
CA GLU A 52 7.86 12.22 -23.78
C GLU A 52 9.09 11.29 -23.74
N SER A 53 8.88 10.05 -23.32
CA SER A 53 9.57 8.91 -23.92
C SER A 53 8.50 7.98 -24.47
N GLU A 54 8.52 7.76 -25.79
CA GLU A 54 7.69 6.77 -26.48
C GLU A 54 8.12 5.36 -26.04
N ALA A 55 7.83 5.00 -24.79
CA ALA A 55 7.63 3.62 -24.41
C ALA A 55 6.17 3.31 -24.74
N HIS A 56 5.93 2.51 -25.78
CA HIS A 56 4.61 1.98 -26.07
C HIS A 56 4.00 1.44 -24.76
N ALA A 57 2.99 2.14 -24.23
CA ALA A 57 2.22 1.62 -23.12
C ALA A 57 1.65 0.27 -23.60
N PRO A 58 1.90 -0.84 -22.88
CA PRO A 58 1.47 -2.15 -23.33
C PRO A 58 -0.05 -2.15 -23.53
N GLU A 59 -0.51 -2.56 -24.71
CA GLU A 59 -1.91 -2.44 -25.13
C GLU A 59 -2.82 -3.44 -24.39
N ASN A 60 -2.24 -4.43 -23.70
CA ASN A 60 -2.97 -5.48 -22.96
C ASN A 60 -2.18 -5.99 -21.72
N LEU A 61 -2.89 -6.51 -20.72
CA LEU A 61 -2.30 -6.98 -19.44
C LEU A 61 -1.43 -8.23 -19.61
N SER A 62 -1.71 -9.05 -20.62
CA SER A 62 -0.91 -10.22 -20.96
C SER A 62 0.49 -9.88 -21.51
N GLU A 63 0.69 -8.72 -22.14
CA GLU A 63 2.01 -8.18 -22.48
C GLU A 63 2.77 -7.70 -21.24
N VAL A 64 2.08 -6.96 -20.35
CA VAL A 64 2.65 -6.54 -19.06
C VAL A 64 3.14 -7.76 -18.27
N LEU A 65 2.28 -8.78 -18.15
CA LEU A 65 2.62 -9.99 -17.40
C LEU A 65 3.85 -10.70 -17.99
N ARG A 66 3.99 -10.75 -19.32
CA ARG A 66 5.17 -11.36 -19.98
C ARG A 66 6.46 -10.56 -19.78
N ALA A 67 6.36 -9.26 -19.58
CA ALA A 67 7.52 -8.40 -19.36
C ALA A 67 8.03 -8.40 -17.90
N GLU A 68 7.20 -8.84 -16.95
CA GLU A 68 7.52 -8.85 -15.51
C GLU A 68 8.55 -9.95 -15.14
N ASP A 69 9.43 -9.70 -14.17
CA ASP A 69 10.34 -10.74 -13.69
C ASP A 69 9.52 -11.81 -12.93
N PRO A 70 9.60 -13.10 -13.31
CA PRO A 70 8.91 -14.19 -12.62
C PRO A 70 9.14 -14.21 -11.10
N ARG A 71 10.27 -13.68 -10.62
CA ARG A 71 10.61 -13.60 -9.18
C ARG A 71 9.74 -12.62 -8.41
N ASN A 72 9.18 -11.62 -9.09
CA ASN A 72 8.28 -10.62 -8.50
C ASN A 72 6.83 -11.11 -8.45
N LEU A 73 6.51 -12.21 -9.13
CA LEU A 73 5.17 -12.77 -9.21
C LEU A 73 4.96 -13.88 -8.18
N GLY A 74 3.78 -13.90 -7.57
CA GLY A 74 3.25 -15.02 -6.83
C GLY A 74 3.06 -16.25 -7.71
N LYS A 75 2.84 -17.40 -7.08
CA LYS A 75 2.89 -18.70 -7.74
C LYS A 75 1.85 -18.80 -8.87
N GLY A 76 0.62 -18.35 -8.62
CA GLY A 76 -0.45 -18.36 -9.62
C GLY A 76 -0.14 -17.50 -10.85
N LEU A 77 0.30 -16.26 -10.66
CA LEU A 77 0.65 -15.38 -11.79
C LEU A 77 1.91 -15.83 -12.52
N ARG A 78 2.89 -16.41 -11.84
CA ARG A 78 4.05 -17.01 -12.52
C ARG A 78 3.66 -18.17 -13.42
N THR A 79 2.74 -19.03 -12.98
CA THR A 79 2.18 -20.09 -13.83
C THR A 79 1.39 -19.48 -14.99
N MET A 80 0.59 -18.45 -14.73
CA MET A 80 -0.14 -17.71 -15.76
C MET A 80 0.79 -17.15 -16.82
N GLN A 81 1.90 -16.53 -16.42
CA GLN A 81 2.90 -15.95 -17.31
C GLN A 81 3.43 -16.97 -18.31
N GLY A 82 3.88 -18.14 -17.84
CA GLY A 82 4.38 -19.20 -18.73
C GLY A 82 3.31 -19.72 -19.72
N LEU A 83 2.06 -19.83 -19.27
CA LEU A 83 0.94 -20.23 -20.13
C LEU A 83 0.62 -19.16 -21.19
N VAL A 84 0.69 -17.88 -20.83
CA VAL A 84 0.52 -16.77 -21.77
C VAL A 84 1.64 -16.76 -22.81
N GLU A 85 2.88 -17.03 -22.43
CA GLU A 85 4.02 -17.11 -23.37
C GLU A 85 3.83 -18.23 -24.40
N GLU A 86 3.44 -19.42 -23.95
CA GLU A 86 3.18 -20.57 -24.83
C GLU A 86 1.95 -20.31 -25.72
N PHE A 87 0.88 -19.73 -25.17
CA PHE A 87 -0.30 -19.34 -25.95
C PHE A 87 0.02 -18.24 -26.98
N ALA A 88 0.83 -17.25 -26.61
CA ALA A 88 1.27 -16.17 -27.49
C ALA A 88 2.01 -16.72 -28.72
N SER A 89 2.83 -17.75 -28.51
CA SER A 89 3.64 -18.41 -29.54
C SER A 89 2.85 -19.35 -30.46
N ALA A 90 1.60 -19.70 -30.10
CA ALA A 90 0.78 -20.62 -30.87
C ALA A 90 0.22 -19.98 -32.15
N LYS A 91 0.30 -20.72 -33.27
CA LYS A 91 -0.26 -20.30 -34.57
C LYS A 91 -1.78 -20.41 -34.63
N ASP A 92 -2.36 -21.39 -33.93
CA ASP A 92 -3.80 -21.65 -33.87
C ASP A 92 -4.28 -21.39 -32.44
N LYS A 93 -4.77 -20.17 -32.22
CA LYS A 93 -5.20 -19.69 -30.89
C LYS A 93 -6.38 -20.50 -30.34
N PRO A 94 -7.47 -20.76 -31.09
CA PRO A 94 -8.55 -21.61 -30.60
C PRO A 94 -8.10 -23.00 -30.16
N LYS A 95 -7.23 -23.66 -30.95
CA LYS A 95 -6.70 -24.98 -30.60
C LYS A 95 -5.81 -24.94 -29.36
N ALA A 96 -4.90 -23.96 -29.29
CA ALA A 96 -4.04 -23.78 -28.13
C ALA A 96 -4.84 -23.52 -26.85
N LEU A 97 -5.87 -22.65 -26.91
CA LEU A 97 -6.79 -22.43 -25.80
C LEU A 97 -7.43 -23.74 -25.36
N GLY A 98 -7.89 -24.58 -26.30
CA GLY A 98 -8.48 -25.88 -25.98
C GLY A 98 -7.53 -26.82 -25.25
N GLN A 99 -6.23 -26.78 -25.56
CA GLN A 99 -5.20 -27.61 -24.92
C GLN A 99 -4.75 -27.07 -23.55
N MET A 100 -4.75 -25.75 -23.38
CA MET A 100 -4.18 -25.10 -22.21
C MET A 100 -5.23 -24.63 -21.19
N ARG A 101 -6.52 -24.78 -21.52
CA ARG A 101 -7.66 -24.30 -20.72
C ARG A 101 -7.54 -24.68 -19.24
N ASP A 102 -7.32 -25.96 -18.95
CA ASP A 102 -7.23 -26.46 -17.58
C ASP A 102 -6.05 -25.84 -16.82
N GLY A 103 -4.94 -25.58 -17.52
CA GLY A 103 -3.78 -24.89 -16.96
C GLY A 103 -4.10 -23.46 -16.56
N PHE A 104 -4.78 -22.71 -17.43
CA PHE A 104 -5.21 -21.35 -17.12
C PHE A 104 -6.21 -21.30 -15.95
N GLU A 105 -7.19 -22.21 -15.91
CA GLU A 105 -8.14 -22.27 -14.80
C GLU A 105 -7.46 -22.65 -13.48
N GLU A 106 -6.47 -23.54 -13.50
CA GLU A 106 -5.69 -23.91 -12.32
C GLU A 106 -4.81 -22.75 -11.85
N ALA A 107 -4.23 -21.97 -12.76
CA ALA A 107 -3.49 -20.76 -12.43
C ALA A 107 -4.37 -19.70 -11.73
N VAL A 108 -5.61 -19.49 -12.21
CA VAL A 108 -6.59 -18.63 -11.51
C VAL A 108 -6.88 -19.17 -10.10
N LYS A 109 -7.17 -20.46 -9.95
CA LYS A 109 -7.40 -21.08 -8.62
C LYS A 109 -6.16 -20.99 -7.72
N GLN A 110 -4.96 -21.01 -8.28
CA GLN A 110 -3.73 -20.80 -7.51
C GLN A 110 -3.65 -19.37 -6.99
N THR A 111 -3.98 -18.34 -7.78
CA THR A 111 -4.04 -16.96 -7.25
C THR A 111 -5.06 -16.80 -6.11
N ASP A 112 -6.19 -17.52 -6.16
CA ASP A 112 -7.16 -17.52 -5.06
C ASP A 112 -6.60 -18.18 -3.79
N ARG A 113 -5.86 -19.29 -3.93
CA ARG A 113 -5.17 -19.94 -2.81
C ARG A 113 -4.06 -19.06 -2.23
N ASP A 114 -3.25 -18.44 -3.08
CA ASP A 114 -2.15 -17.55 -2.68
C ASP A 114 -2.70 -16.40 -1.80
N PHE A 115 -3.87 -15.85 -2.17
CA PHE A 115 -4.57 -14.87 -1.36
C PHE A 115 -5.12 -15.40 -0.05
N GLU A 116 -5.80 -16.56 -0.02
CA GLU A 116 -6.32 -17.09 1.25
C GLU A 116 -5.17 -17.45 2.22
N GLU A 117 -4.04 -17.92 1.71
CA GLU A 117 -2.82 -18.11 2.50
C GLU A 117 -2.29 -16.79 3.04
N THR A 118 -2.23 -15.75 2.20
CA THR A 118 -1.75 -14.41 2.59
C THR A 118 -2.68 -13.77 3.61
N LYS A 119 -3.99 -13.90 3.42
CA LYS A 119 -5.03 -13.46 4.35
C LYS A 119 -4.92 -14.16 5.70
N THR A 120 -4.70 -15.47 5.70
CA THR A 120 -4.49 -16.24 6.94
C THR A 120 -3.24 -15.75 7.68
N LYS A 121 -2.12 -15.54 6.96
CA LYS A 121 -0.89 -14.99 7.54
C LYS A 121 -1.10 -13.58 8.08
N PHE A 122 -1.79 -12.73 7.31
CA PHE A 122 -2.16 -11.38 7.71
C PHE A 122 -2.95 -11.40 9.02
N GLU A 123 -4.00 -12.22 9.12
CA GLU A 123 -4.81 -12.33 10.33
C GLU A 123 -3.98 -12.80 11.54
N GLN A 124 -3.11 -13.79 11.35
CA GLN A 124 -2.23 -14.31 12.40
C GLN A 124 -1.23 -13.26 12.90
N GLU A 125 -0.56 -12.55 11.99
CA GLU A 125 0.42 -11.54 12.35
C GLU A 125 -0.24 -10.29 12.92
N ARG A 126 -1.39 -9.87 12.39
CA ARG A 126 -2.20 -8.77 12.93
C ARG A 126 -2.63 -9.01 14.38
N LEU A 127 -3.01 -10.24 14.73
CA LEU A 127 -3.38 -10.61 16.11
C LEU A 127 -2.20 -10.48 17.08
N LYS A 128 -0.96 -10.66 16.62
CA LYS A 128 0.26 -10.46 17.43
C LYS A 128 0.66 -8.97 17.45
N LEU A 129 0.54 -8.30 16.32
CA LEU A 129 1.01 -6.93 16.13
C LEU A 129 0.15 -5.91 16.91
N LYS A 130 -1.17 -6.07 16.86
CA LYS A 130 -2.12 -5.15 17.49
C LYS A 130 -1.87 -4.90 18.98
N PRO A 131 -1.74 -5.92 19.86
CA PRO A 131 -1.50 -5.68 21.29
C PRO A 131 -0.15 -5.02 21.59
N GLU A 132 0.86 -5.19 20.72
CA GLU A 132 2.14 -4.50 20.86
C GLU A 132 2.08 -3.05 20.36
N MET A 133 1.31 -2.80 19.31
CA MET A 133 1.22 -1.50 18.66
C MET A 133 0.31 -0.52 19.42
N GLU A 134 -0.84 -0.96 19.94
CA GLU A 134 -1.79 -0.12 20.67
C GLU A 134 -1.19 0.75 21.80
N PRO A 135 -0.40 0.21 22.75
CA PRO A 135 0.19 1.04 23.81
C PRO A 135 1.22 2.05 23.26
N ARG A 136 1.90 1.73 22.16
CA ARG A 136 2.89 2.62 21.52
C ARG A 136 2.22 3.76 20.76
N VAL A 137 1.13 3.46 20.06
CA VAL A 137 0.28 4.50 19.45
C VAL A 137 -0.23 5.45 20.53
N LYS A 138 -0.75 4.93 21.66
CA LYS A 138 -1.20 5.78 22.78
C LYS A 138 -0.07 6.62 23.39
N ALA A 139 1.13 6.06 23.52
CA ALA A 139 2.29 6.80 24.00
C ALA A 139 2.68 7.92 23.03
N PHE A 140 2.61 7.66 21.72
CA PHE A 140 2.84 8.66 20.68
C PHE A 140 1.77 9.76 20.68
N GLU A 141 0.48 9.41 20.76
CA GLU A 141 -0.61 10.37 20.92
C GLU A 141 -0.43 11.26 22.14
N SER A 142 -0.13 10.65 23.30
CA SER A 142 0.10 11.42 24.53
C SER A 142 1.33 12.33 24.41
N ALA A 143 2.39 11.89 23.73
CA ALA A 143 3.56 12.72 23.47
C ALA A 143 3.23 13.90 22.54
N ALA A 144 2.43 13.68 21.49
CA ALA A 144 1.96 14.73 20.59
C ALA A 144 1.04 15.73 21.30
N GLU A 145 0.14 15.27 22.18
CA GLU A 145 -0.69 16.15 23.00
C GLU A 145 0.13 17.01 23.97
N ASN A 146 1.13 16.41 24.64
CA ASN A 146 2.04 17.14 25.52
C ASN A 146 2.86 18.19 24.76
N MET A 147 3.30 17.85 23.54
CA MET A 147 4.00 18.77 22.65
C MET A 147 3.11 19.92 22.20
N GLY A 148 1.88 19.63 21.75
CA GLY A 148 0.89 20.66 21.40
C GLY A 148 0.55 21.57 22.58
N ALA A 149 0.43 21.02 23.79
CA ALA A 149 0.21 21.79 25.01
C ALA A 149 1.42 22.67 25.40
N ALA A 150 2.65 22.20 25.14
CA ALA A 150 3.85 22.98 25.37
C ALA A 150 4.00 24.12 24.34
N LEU A 151 3.76 23.83 23.05
CA LEU A 151 3.76 24.82 21.98
C LEU A 151 2.64 25.86 22.16
N GLY A 152 1.44 25.44 22.53
CA GLY A 152 0.27 26.31 22.69
C GLY A 152 0.41 27.38 23.77
N LYS A 153 1.42 27.28 24.65
CA LYS A 153 1.76 28.31 25.65
C LYS A 153 2.58 29.46 25.06
N LEU A 154 3.10 29.30 23.85
CA LEU A 154 3.88 30.32 23.15
C LEU A 154 3.00 31.27 22.34
N PRO A 155 3.43 32.52 22.10
CA PRO A 155 2.84 33.37 21.08
C PRO A 155 2.92 32.72 19.69
N LYS A 156 1.94 32.96 18.81
CA LYS A 156 1.85 32.33 17.47
C LYS A 156 3.14 32.44 16.64
N GLU A 157 3.77 33.62 16.63
CA GLU A 157 5.03 33.86 15.92
C GLU A 157 6.18 32.99 16.43
N GLU A 158 6.20 32.71 17.74
CA GLU A 158 7.21 31.85 18.35
C GLU A 158 6.86 30.36 18.20
N GLN A 159 5.57 30.00 18.05
CA GLN A 159 5.14 28.62 17.76
C GLN A 159 5.68 28.12 16.42
N GLU A 160 5.59 28.94 15.37
CA GLU A 160 6.09 28.58 14.03
C GLU A 160 7.62 28.43 14.06
N ARG A 161 8.32 29.38 14.69
CA ARG A 161 9.78 29.33 14.85
C ARG A 161 10.24 28.11 15.65
N MET A 162 9.56 27.78 16.75
CA MET A 162 9.89 26.62 17.57
C MET A 162 9.58 25.31 16.84
N THR A 163 8.46 25.23 16.11
CA THR A 163 8.15 24.06 15.27
C THR A 163 9.25 23.81 14.24
N TRP A 164 9.72 24.86 13.57
CA TRP A 164 10.83 24.75 12.61
C TRP A 164 12.13 24.27 13.28
N LEU A 165 12.53 24.87 14.40
CA LEU A 165 13.73 24.47 15.14
C LEU A 165 13.66 23.02 15.63
N MET A 166 12.52 22.61 16.17
CA MET A 166 12.30 21.24 16.62
C MET A 166 12.33 20.23 15.46
N GLY A 167 11.87 20.60 14.26
CA GLY A 167 12.00 19.76 13.06
C GLY A 167 13.47 19.50 12.66
N GLY A 168 14.35 20.45 12.99
CA GLY A 168 15.79 20.33 12.83
C GLY A 168 16.49 19.50 13.91
N TYR A 169 15.89 19.30 15.08
CA TYR A 169 16.49 18.52 16.17
C TYR A 169 16.46 17.03 15.84
N LYS A 170 17.63 16.38 15.78
CA LYS A 170 17.71 14.94 15.42
C LYS A 170 18.34 14.06 16.50
N ASN A 171 18.53 14.59 17.71
CA ASN A 171 18.96 13.86 18.90
C ASN A 171 20.13 12.88 18.64
N GLY A 172 21.28 13.42 18.24
CA GLY A 172 22.51 12.67 17.98
C GLY A 172 22.71 12.22 16.54
N LYS A 173 21.81 12.57 15.61
CA LYS A 173 21.98 12.33 14.17
C LYS A 173 22.47 13.56 13.38
N ASN A 174 22.49 14.74 14.00
CA ASN A 174 23.19 15.92 13.48
C ASN A 174 24.61 16.00 14.07
N SER A 175 25.36 17.05 13.72
CA SER A 175 26.57 17.38 14.48
C SER A 175 26.21 17.71 15.94
N PRO A 176 27.06 17.31 16.92
CA PRO A 176 26.81 17.60 18.33
C PRO A 176 26.58 19.09 18.61
N GLU A 177 27.26 19.97 17.88
CA GLU A 177 27.15 21.42 18.01
C GLU A 177 25.77 21.93 17.55
N LEU A 178 25.22 21.36 16.47
CA LEU A 178 23.92 21.75 15.94
C LEU A 178 22.77 21.29 16.85
N ASP A 179 22.80 20.03 17.31
CA ASP A 179 21.80 19.54 18.26
C ASP A 179 21.88 20.26 19.61
N ALA A 180 23.10 20.61 20.08
CA ALA A 180 23.27 21.42 21.29
C ALA A 180 22.73 22.85 21.12
N ALA A 181 22.94 23.46 19.95
CA ALA A 181 22.42 24.80 19.66
C ALA A 181 20.88 24.81 19.60
N ILE A 182 20.28 23.81 18.95
CA ILE A 182 18.82 23.67 18.87
C ILE A 182 18.25 23.37 20.26
N ALA A 183 18.83 22.43 21.01
CA ALA A 183 18.41 22.12 22.38
C ALA A 183 18.49 23.35 23.28
N LYS A 184 19.55 24.15 23.18
CA LYS A 184 19.69 25.40 23.92
C LYS A 184 18.58 26.40 23.60
N GLU A 185 18.19 26.53 22.34
CA GLU A 185 17.14 27.45 21.91
C GLU A 185 15.75 26.97 22.36
N VAL A 186 15.45 25.68 22.15
CA VAL A 186 14.17 25.07 22.54
C VAL A 186 14.01 25.05 24.07
N ASN A 187 15.09 24.84 24.83
CA ASN A 187 15.07 24.80 26.29
C ASN A 187 14.86 26.17 26.95
N LYS A 188 14.88 27.27 26.18
CA LYS A 188 14.43 28.59 26.68
C LYS A 188 12.94 28.58 27.03
N HIS A 189 12.18 27.63 26.47
CA HIS A 189 10.75 27.48 26.67
C HIS A 189 10.45 26.27 27.56
N PRO A 190 9.92 26.50 28.78
CA PRO A 190 9.72 25.42 29.74
C PRO A 190 8.81 24.29 29.21
N GLY A 191 9.33 23.06 29.25
CA GLY A 191 8.58 21.86 28.87
C GLY A 191 8.63 21.50 27.38
N LEU A 192 9.14 22.36 26.50
CA LEU A 192 9.25 22.03 25.07
C LEU A 192 10.32 20.98 24.77
N LEU A 193 11.52 21.13 25.33
CA LEU A 193 12.60 20.15 25.10
C LEU A 193 12.24 18.76 25.66
N PRO A 194 11.72 18.60 26.89
CA PRO A 194 11.24 17.30 27.38
C PRO A 194 10.08 16.73 26.54
N ALA A 195 9.16 17.56 26.06
CA ALA A 195 8.07 17.09 25.18
C ALA A 195 8.62 16.61 23.83
N LEU A 196 9.64 17.28 23.28
CA LEU A 196 10.35 16.89 22.06
C LEU A 196 11.08 15.56 22.19
N GLU A 197 11.86 15.39 23.26
CA GLU A 197 12.56 14.14 23.54
C GLU A 197 11.59 12.96 23.71
N ASN A 198 10.49 13.17 24.44
CA ASN A 198 9.44 12.17 24.60
C ASN A 198 8.75 11.84 23.27
N GLY A 199 8.46 12.84 22.42
CA GLY A 199 7.90 12.65 21.09
C GLY A 199 8.81 11.84 20.18
N ILE A 200 10.11 12.17 20.14
CA ILE A 200 11.11 11.42 19.36
C ILE A 200 11.22 9.97 19.85
N LYS A 201 11.22 9.76 21.17
CA LYS A 201 11.27 8.42 21.75
C LYS A 201 10.03 7.61 21.37
N ALA A 202 8.83 8.15 21.56
CA ALA A 202 7.58 7.47 21.24
C ALA A 202 7.48 7.14 19.74
N GLN A 203 7.90 8.07 18.86
CA GLN A 203 7.97 7.82 17.41
C GLN A 203 8.98 6.72 17.07
N THR A 204 10.15 6.72 17.70
CA THR A 204 11.21 5.73 17.44
C THR A 204 10.77 4.33 17.90
N GLU A 205 10.06 4.23 19.01
CA GLU A 205 9.50 2.98 19.52
C GLU A 205 8.33 2.47 18.68
N LEU A 206 7.54 3.37 18.06
CA LEU A 206 6.41 3.04 17.21
C LEU A 206 6.82 2.65 15.78
N ALA A 207 7.84 3.31 15.21
CA ALA A 207 8.29 3.14 13.82
C ALA A 207 8.43 1.67 13.34
N PRO A 208 9.12 0.76 14.06
CA PRO A 208 9.26 -0.63 13.57
C PRO A 208 7.94 -1.39 13.50
N TYR A 209 6.93 -0.99 14.28
CA TYR A 209 5.59 -1.58 14.25
C TYR A 209 4.77 -1.05 13.08
N MET A 210 4.98 0.22 12.72
CA MET A 210 4.39 0.83 11.53
C MET A 210 4.89 0.17 10.26
N GLU A 211 6.21 -0.06 10.15
CA GLU A 211 6.78 -0.76 9.00
C GLU A 211 6.24 -2.18 8.87
N LYS A 212 6.14 -2.94 9.98
CA LYS A 212 5.51 -4.27 9.96
C LYS A 212 4.04 -4.23 9.54
N ALA A 213 3.27 -3.26 10.02
CA ALA A 213 1.88 -3.09 9.62
C ALA A 213 1.77 -2.79 8.12
N LYS A 214 2.69 -1.96 7.59
CA LYS A 214 2.78 -1.60 6.18
C LYS A 214 3.10 -2.82 5.32
N GLU A 215 4.14 -3.58 5.66
CA GLU A 215 4.52 -4.81 4.96
C GLU A 215 3.37 -5.83 4.92
N LEU A 216 2.63 -5.99 6.02
CA LEU A 216 1.45 -6.85 6.07
C LEU A 216 0.36 -6.39 5.11
N LYS A 217 0.08 -5.08 5.07
CA LYS A 217 -0.91 -4.50 4.15
C LYS A 217 -0.49 -4.65 2.70
N GLU A 218 0.75 -4.31 2.37
CA GLU A 218 1.31 -4.44 1.03
C GLU A 218 1.23 -5.90 0.53
N SER A 219 1.52 -6.88 1.40
CA SER A 219 1.40 -8.30 1.03
C SER A 219 -0.04 -8.69 0.65
N MET A 220 -1.04 -8.16 1.36
CA MET A 220 -2.45 -8.37 1.05
C MET A 220 -2.85 -7.69 -0.26
N ASP A 221 -2.43 -6.45 -0.46
CA ASP A 221 -2.74 -5.68 -1.67
C ASP A 221 -2.16 -6.35 -2.91
N VAL A 222 -0.92 -6.84 -2.83
CA VAL A 222 -0.30 -7.64 -3.89
C VAL A 222 -1.14 -8.88 -4.17
N ALA A 223 -1.47 -9.69 -3.16
CA ALA A 223 -2.25 -10.92 -3.37
C ALA A 223 -3.65 -10.66 -3.98
N VAL A 224 -4.30 -9.53 -3.65
CA VAL A 224 -5.55 -9.12 -4.30
C VAL A 224 -5.31 -8.72 -5.75
N ALA A 225 -4.29 -7.91 -6.01
CA ALA A 225 -3.93 -7.49 -7.36
C ALA A 225 -3.64 -8.70 -8.26
N GLU A 226 -2.94 -9.71 -7.75
CA GLU A 226 -2.64 -10.93 -8.50
C GLU A 226 -3.88 -11.74 -8.86
N ARG A 227 -4.87 -11.83 -7.94
CA ARG A 227 -6.16 -12.48 -8.24
C ARG A 227 -6.96 -11.79 -9.32
N VAL A 228 -6.90 -10.46 -9.35
CA VAL A 228 -7.57 -9.64 -10.36
C VAL A 228 -6.84 -9.80 -11.70
N ALA A 229 -5.51 -9.62 -11.70
CA ALA A 229 -4.68 -9.73 -12.88
C ALA A 229 -4.79 -11.11 -13.54
N GLY A 230 -4.76 -12.20 -12.76
CA GLY A 230 -4.89 -13.56 -13.31
C GLY A 230 -6.20 -13.76 -14.09
N ARG A 231 -7.30 -13.18 -13.62
CA ARG A 231 -8.61 -13.23 -14.31
C ARG A 231 -8.65 -12.33 -15.55
N GLN A 232 -8.07 -11.13 -15.47
CA GLN A 232 -8.01 -10.22 -16.62
C GLN A 232 -7.17 -10.81 -17.75
N VAL A 233 -5.98 -11.31 -17.43
CA VAL A 233 -5.08 -11.97 -18.37
C VAL A 233 -5.75 -13.20 -19.00
N TYR A 234 -6.40 -14.04 -18.19
CA TYR A 234 -7.10 -15.19 -18.75
C TYR A 234 -8.29 -14.77 -19.63
N SER A 235 -8.98 -13.67 -19.31
CA SER A 235 -10.02 -13.11 -20.16
C SER A 235 -9.50 -12.70 -21.54
N GLU A 236 -8.33 -12.07 -21.61
CA GLU A 236 -7.67 -11.70 -22.87
C GLU A 236 -7.36 -12.94 -23.71
N VAL A 237 -6.75 -13.96 -23.10
CA VAL A 237 -6.48 -15.26 -23.76
C VAL A 237 -7.77 -15.90 -24.28
N LEU A 238 -8.85 -15.86 -23.51
CA LEU A 238 -10.15 -16.39 -23.92
C LEU A 238 -10.74 -15.63 -25.11
N LYS A 239 -10.59 -14.30 -25.16
CA LYS A 239 -11.00 -13.49 -26.33
C LYS A 239 -10.21 -13.85 -27.57
N GLU A 240 -8.88 -13.95 -27.46
CA GLU A 240 -7.99 -14.35 -28.56
C GLU A 240 -8.29 -15.76 -29.07
N GLY A 241 -8.63 -16.69 -28.17
CA GLY A 241 -9.02 -18.05 -28.51
C GLY A 241 -10.48 -18.20 -28.97
N GLY A 242 -11.27 -17.13 -28.97
CA GLY A 242 -12.65 -17.10 -29.46
C GLY A 242 -13.75 -17.46 -28.45
N ASP A 243 -13.45 -17.63 -27.17
CA ASP A 243 -14.43 -17.91 -26.10
C ASP A 243 -14.89 -16.62 -25.40
N LEU A 244 -15.63 -15.79 -26.13
CA LEU A 244 -16.09 -14.47 -25.66
C LEU A 244 -16.98 -14.55 -24.41
N LYS A 245 -17.80 -15.61 -24.29
CA LYS A 245 -18.71 -15.76 -23.15
C LYS A 245 -17.95 -16.02 -21.86
N ARG A 246 -16.96 -16.91 -21.89
CA ARG A 246 -16.12 -17.18 -20.72
C ARG A 246 -15.22 -15.99 -20.41
N ALA A 247 -14.72 -15.28 -21.42
CA ALA A 247 -13.95 -14.05 -21.23
C ALA A 247 -14.73 -12.99 -20.44
N GLN A 248 -15.98 -12.71 -20.84
CA GLN A 248 -16.86 -11.77 -20.11
C GLN A 248 -17.09 -12.19 -18.65
N ARG A 249 -17.23 -13.50 -18.40
CA ARG A 249 -17.35 -14.02 -17.03
C ARG A 249 -16.10 -13.71 -16.21
N MET A 250 -14.91 -13.92 -16.75
CA MET A 250 -13.65 -13.61 -16.08
C MET A 250 -13.49 -12.11 -15.79
N GLU A 251 -13.91 -11.23 -16.71
CA GLU A 251 -13.91 -9.78 -16.45
C GLU A 251 -14.86 -9.39 -15.33
N MET A 252 -16.06 -9.99 -15.28
CA MET A 252 -17.00 -9.75 -14.20
C MET A 252 -16.45 -10.22 -12.85
N GLU A 253 -15.82 -11.40 -12.80
CA GLU A 253 -15.15 -11.88 -11.60
C GLU A 253 -14.04 -10.92 -11.14
N ALA A 254 -13.18 -10.47 -12.06
CA ALA A 254 -12.15 -9.49 -11.76
C ALA A 254 -12.74 -8.18 -11.19
N ARG A 255 -13.80 -7.65 -11.81
CA ARG A 255 -14.49 -6.44 -11.33
C ARG A 255 -15.13 -6.64 -9.96
N ALA A 256 -15.76 -7.78 -9.72
CA ALA A 256 -16.34 -8.10 -8.43
C ALA A 256 -15.29 -8.11 -7.33
N LEU A 257 -14.11 -8.70 -7.61
CA LEU A 257 -12.96 -8.62 -6.71
C LEU A 257 -12.55 -7.18 -6.46
N THR A 258 -12.34 -6.35 -7.49
CA THR A 258 -12.00 -4.92 -7.31
C THR A 258 -13.05 -4.14 -6.51
N MET A 259 -14.32 -4.55 -6.58
CA MET A 259 -15.43 -3.94 -5.83
C MET A 259 -15.63 -4.56 -4.42
N GLY A 260 -14.78 -5.50 -4.00
CA GLY A 260 -14.94 -6.21 -2.73
C GLY A 260 -16.22 -7.06 -2.63
N ILE A 261 -16.78 -7.47 -3.77
CA ILE A 261 -17.99 -8.29 -3.82
C ILE A 261 -17.58 -9.77 -3.86
N PRO A 262 -18.06 -10.61 -2.93
CA PRO A 262 -17.75 -12.04 -2.93
C PRO A 262 -18.16 -12.69 -4.25
N LEU A 263 -17.32 -13.60 -4.78
CA LEU A 263 -17.56 -14.25 -6.07
C LEU A 263 -18.82 -15.13 -6.06
N GLU A 264 -19.27 -15.58 -4.89
CA GLU A 264 -20.53 -16.31 -4.71
C GLU A 264 -21.75 -15.42 -5.01
N GLN A 265 -21.58 -14.09 -4.98
CA GLN A 265 -22.63 -13.12 -5.30
C GLN A 265 -22.60 -12.65 -6.76
N LEU A 266 -21.69 -13.19 -7.58
CA LEU A 266 -21.51 -12.73 -8.97
C LEU A 266 -22.77 -12.89 -9.82
N ASP A 267 -23.52 -13.98 -9.64
CA ASP A 267 -24.74 -14.23 -10.41
C ASP A 267 -25.86 -13.22 -10.08
N ALA A 268 -25.88 -12.71 -8.85
CA ALA A 268 -26.81 -11.66 -8.44
C ALA A 268 -26.39 -10.29 -9.03
N LEU A 269 -25.09 -10.03 -9.13
CA LEU A 269 -24.51 -8.87 -9.82
C LEU A 269 -24.83 -8.87 -11.32
N GLU A 270 -24.63 -10.02 -11.98
CA GLU A 270 -24.86 -10.18 -13.41
C GLU A 270 -26.33 -9.95 -13.77
N LYS A 271 -27.26 -10.38 -12.92
CA LYS A 271 -28.70 -10.09 -13.07
C LYS A 271 -29.04 -8.61 -12.92
N ARG A 272 -28.33 -7.87 -12.06
CA ARG A 272 -28.57 -6.43 -11.85
C ARG A 272 -28.05 -5.56 -13.00
N GLN A 273 -27.01 -5.98 -13.71
CA GLN A 273 -26.46 -5.23 -14.85
C GLN A 273 -27.26 -5.41 -16.15
N LYS A 274 -28.13 -6.44 -16.23
CA LYS A 274 -28.97 -6.73 -17.40
C LYS A 274 -30.35 -6.06 -17.34
N ASN A 275 -30.68 -5.38 -16.24
CA ASN A 275 -31.92 -4.63 -16.02
C ASN A 275 -31.63 -3.12 -15.99
#